data_AF-A0A8X6VJY9-F1
#
_entry.id   AF-A0A8X6VJY9-F1
#
_cell.length_a   1.000
_cell.length_b   1.000
_cell.length_c   1.000
_cell.angle_alpha   90.00
_cell.angle_beta   90.00
_cell.angle_gamma   90.00
#
_symmetry.space_group_name_H-M   'P 1'
#
loop_
_entity.id
_entity.type
_entity.pdbx_description
1 polymer ?
#
loop_
_entity_poly.entity_id
_entity_poly.type
_entity_poly.pdbx_seq_one_letter_code
_entity_poly.pdbx_strand_id
1 'polypeptide(L)'
;MIGPLHFDLGNQSKCLINSVNLRIKLERNKDAFALMSPTKDFKILIQHASLFVRKVKVAPPVLIAHEVALTKGVIKMPIRRTEVKSFALSTGIQSVTIPNSFIGQLPTRIIMAMVSNTAFNGDFGKNPFNFKHYDISYICAIEGNTMFPSKPFQPRFDDSNGYSRSYMSLFTDLGRCHKDQDINISFSEYKDGYTLFAIDLTPDLSADGMHESISRNGNLTIDIKFSKALPETVNLLVYSEYRNTIEIDKNRTIFTDY
;
A
#
# COMPACT_ATOMS: atom_id res chain seq x y z
N MET A 1 -9.40 11.55 18.85
CA MET A 1 -8.72 11.28 17.57
C MET A 1 -9.70 11.59 16.45
N ILE A 2 -9.33 12.45 15.51
CA ILE A 2 -10.12 12.76 14.31
C ILE A 2 -9.21 12.60 13.11
N GLY A 3 -9.70 11.98 12.04
CA GLY A 3 -8.92 11.73 10.85
C GLY A 3 -9.79 11.26 9.70
N PRO A 4 -9.31 11.35 8.45
CA PRO A 4 -9.99 10.78 7.32
C PRO A 4 -10.04 9.26 7.45
N LEU A 5 -11.10 8.65 6.94
CA LEU A 5 -11.12 7.21 6.75
C LEU A 5 -10.31 6.89 5.49
N HIS A 6 -9.26 6.08 5.63
CA HIS A 6 -8.43 5.66 4.50
C HIS A 6 -9.05 4.43 3.82
N PHE A 7 -9.59 4.63 2.62
CA PHE A 7 -10.12 3.57 1.75
C PHE A 7 -10.05 4.05 0.30
N ASP A 8 -10.02 3.11 -0.65
CA ASP A 8 -9.71 3.38 -2.06
C ASP A 8 -10.59 4.48 -2.69
N LEU A 9 -11.91 4.43 -2.47
CA LEU A 9 -12.86 5.44 -2.99
C LEU A 9 -12.77 6.79 -2.24
N GLY A 10 -12.28 6.79 -0.99
CA GLY A 10 -12.07 8.01 -0.20
C GLY A 10 -10.85 8.82 -0.65
N ASN A 11 -9.95 8.21 -1.41
CA ASN A 11 -8.70 8.82 -1.87
C ASN A 11 -8.82 9.54 -3.23
N GLN A 12 -10.01 9.59 -3.85
CA GLN A 12 -10.24 10.29 -5.11
C GLN A 12 -11.08 11.57 -4.92
N SER A 13 -10.92 12.54 -5.83
CA SER A 13 -11.43 13.91 -5.66
C SER A 13 -12.90 14.12 -6.05
N LYS A 14 -13.51 13.19 -6.78
CA LYS A 14 -14.91 13.26 -7.23
C LYS A 14 -15.87 12.91 -6.11
N CYS A 15 -16.97 13.65 -6.02
CA CYS A 15 -18.07 13.31 -5.11
C CYS A 15 -18.86 12.12 -5.64
N LEU A 16 -19.34 11.26 -4.74
CA LEU A 16 -20.30 10.23 -5.08
C LEU A 16 -21.64 10.87 -5.49
N ILE A 17 -22.26 10.37 -6.56
CA ILE A 17 -23.54 10.89 -7.03
C ILE A 17 -24.70 10.51 -6.09
N ASN A 18 -25.81 11.24 -6.23
CA ASN A 18 -27.01 10.98 -5.46
C ASN A 18 -27.56 9.56 -5.72
N SER A 19 -28.17 9.01 -4.68
CA SER A 19 -28.84 7.70 -4.69
C SER A 19 -27.91 6.51 -4.89
N VAL A 20 -26.62 6.66 -4.60
CA VAL A 20 -25.69 5.52 -4.47
C VAL A 20 -25.50 5.19 -3.00
N ASN A 21 -25.74 3.92 -2.65
CA ASN A 21 -25.61 3.44 -1.28
C ASN A 21 -24.15 3.12 -0.95
N LEU A 22 -23.61 3.76 0.09
CA LEU A 22 -22.29 3.44 0.65
C LEU A 22 -22.47 2.72 1.99
N ARG A 23 -21.93 1.51 2.10
CA ARG A 23 -21.87 0.76 3.37
C ARG A 23 -20.43 0.70 3.85
N ILE A 24 -20.17 1.24 5.04
CA ILE A 24 -18.86 1.20 5.69
C ILE A 24 -18.94 0.24 6.87
N LYS A 25 -18.07 -0.76 6.90
CA LYS A 25 -17.88 -1.67 8.03
C LYS A 25 -16.50 -1.45 8.62
N LEU A 26 -16.42 -1.15 9.90
CA LEU A 26 -15.16 -0.98 10.62
C LEU A 26 -14.99 -2.16 11.57
N GLU A 27 -13.92 -2.92 11.39
CA GLU A 27 -13.56 -4.02 12.27
C GLU A 27 -12.33 -3.63 13.08
N ARG A 28 -12.39 -3.88 14.39
CA ARG A 28 -11.29 -3.56 15.30
C ARG A 28 -10.28 -4.70 15.32
N ASN A 29 -9.00 -4.36 15.21
CA ASN A 29 -7.92 -5.31 15.47
C ASN A 29 -7.93 -5.80 16.93
N LYS A 30 -7.33 -6.97 17.16
CA LYS A 30 -7.15 -7.55 18.50
C LYS A 30 -6.32 -6.61 19.38
N ASP A 31 -6.59 -6.60 20.69
CA ASP A 31 -5.86 -5.76 21.65
C ASP A 31 -4.35 -6.01 21.63
N ALA A 32 -3.92 -7.28 21.48
CA ALA A 32 -2.51 -7.65 21.39
C ALA A 32 -1.77 -7.08 20.16
N PHE A 33 -2.50 -6.68 19.11
CA PHE A 33 -1.92 -5.99 17.94
C PHE A 33 -1.92 -4.47 18.14
N ALA A 34 -2.96 -3.93 18.76
CA ALA A 34 -3.17 -2.50 18.85
C ALA A 34 -2.50 -1.84 20.08
N LEU A 35 -2.13 -2.62 21.10
CA LEU A 35 -1.50 -2.15 22.32
C LEU A 35 -0.09 -2.73 22.49
N MET A 36 0.83 -1.87 22.91
CA MET A 36 2.11 -2.28 23.44
C MET A 36 2.10 -2.11 24.96
N SER A 37 2.43 -3.17 25.68
CA SER A 37 2.46 -3.15 27.14
C SER A 37 3.40 -4.23 27.67
N PRO A 38 4.16 -3.96 28.76
CA PRO A 38 4.92 -4.99 29.45
C PRO A 38 4.02 -6.03 30.14
N THR A 39 2.77 -5.66 30.49
CA THR A 39 1.79 -6.55 31.13
C THR A 39 0.54 -6.73 30.24
N LYS A 40 -0.13 -7.87 30.34
CA LYS A 40 -1.26 -8.25 29.45
C LYS A 40 -2.62 -7.75 29.95
N ASP A 41 -2.64 -6.73 30.81
CA ASP A 41 -3.82 -6.36 31.60
C ASP A 41 -4.63 -5.21 30.99
N PHE A 42 -4.21 -4.68 29.83
CA PHE A 42 -4.86 -3.55 29.19
C PHE A 42 -5.73 -3.98 28.01
N LYS A 43 -6.85 -3.29 27.84
CA LYS A 43 -7.78 -3.47 26.72
C LYS A 43 -8.21 -2.11 26.16
N ILE A 44 -8.47 -2.06 24.85
CA ILE A 44 -9.02 -0.87 24.21
C ILE A 44 -10.55 -0.95 24.24
N LEU A 45 -11.18 0.07 24.81
CA LEU A 45 -12.63 0.27 24.74
C LEU A 45 -12.95 1.53 23.96
N ILE A 46 -13.72 1.38 22.87
CA ILE A 46 -14.24 2.51 22.11
C ILE A 46 -15.51 2.98 22.81
N GLN A 47 -15.44 4.14 23.47
CA GLN A 47 -16.60 4.72 24.17
C GLN A 47 -17.61 5.32 23.19
N HIS A 48 -17.11 6.12 22.24
CA HIS A 48 -17.91 6.78 21.23
C HIS A 48 -17.16 6.81 19.91
N ALA A 49 -17.88 6.57 18.81
CA ALA A 49 -17.39 6.73 17.44
C ALA A 49 -18.44 7.51 16.64
N SER A 50 -18.00 8.44 15.81
CA SER A 50 -18.88 9.25 14.97
C SER A 50 -18.23 9.46 13.60
N LEU A 51 -19.04 9.35 12.54
CA LEU A 51 -18.60 9.56 11.17
C LEU A 51 -19.22 10.85 10.63
N PHE A 52 -18.37 11.79 10.24
CA PHE A 52 -18.79 13.04 9.62
C PHE A 52 -18.62 12.94 8.10
N VAL A 53 -19.72 13.07 7.36
CA VAL A 53 -19.73 13.01 5.89
C VAL A 53 -20.17 14.36 5.33
N ARG A 54 -19.33 14.96 4.47
CA ARG A 54 -19.67 16.20 3.77
C ARG A 54 -20.58 15.89 2.59
N LYS A 55 -21.75 16.54 2.55
CA LYS A 55 -22.67 16.51 1.40
C LYS A 55 -22.60 17.84 0.66
N VAL A 56 -22.53 17.79 -0.67
CA VAL A 56 -22.51 18.98 -1.51
C VAL A 56 -23.92 19.22 -2.06
N LYS A 57 -24.48 20.40 -1.80
CA LYS A 57 -25.76 20.81 -2.39
C LYS A 57 -25.50 21.39 -3.77
N VAL A 58 -26.10 20.78 -4.78
CA VAL A 58 -25.92 21.15 -6.19
C VAL A 58 -27.19 21.85 -6.69
N ALA A 59 -27.06 22.82 -7.60
CA ALA A 59 -28.20 23.51 -8.20
C ALA A 59 -29.09 22.53 -9.01
N PRO A 60 -30.43 22.67 -8.98
CA PRO A 60 -31.34 21.76 -9.67
C PRO A 60 -31.04 21.51 -11.16
N PRO A 61 -30.64 22.50 -11.97
CA PRO A 61 -30.32 22.28 -13.38
C PRO A 61 -29.17 21.28 -13.59
N VAL A 62 -28.19 21.25 -12.69
CA VAL A 62 -27.03 20.34 -12.78
C VAL A 62 -27.44 18.91 -12.43
N LEU A 63 -28.38 18.73 -11.49
CA LEU A 63 -28.94 17.40 -11.19
C LEU A 63 -29.67 16.82 -12.41
N ILE A 64 -30.48 17.63 -13.08
CA ILE A 64 -31.16 17.23 -14.33
C ILE A 64 -30.12 16.91 -15.41
N ALA A 65 -29.08 17.75 -15.56
CA ALA A 65 -28.01 17.52 -16.52
C ALA A 65 -27.26 16.20 -16.26
N HIS A 66 -27.01 15.84 -14.99
CA HIS A 66 -26.42 14.54 -14.63
C HIS A 66 -27.31 13.37 -15.04
N GLU A 67 -28.62 13.43 -14.80
CA GLU A 67 -29.54 12.36 -15.23
C GLU A 67 -29.60 12.22 -16.76
N VAL A 68 -29.57 13.33 -17.50
CA VAL A 68 -29.49 13.33 -18.97
C VAL A 68 -28.13 12.81 -19.46
N ALA A 69 -27.04 13.11 -18.76
CA ALA A 69 -25.72 12.56 -19.11
C ALA A 69 -25.66 11.04 -18.89
N LEU A 70 -26.29 10.55 -17.80
CA LEU A 70 -26.36 9.13 -17.48
C LEU A 70 -27.20 8.31 -18.48
N THR A 71 -28.06 8.94 -19.30
CA THR A 71 -28.71 8.22 -20.42
C THR A 71 -27.77 7.98 -21.59
N LYS A 72 -26.69 8.76 -21.70
CA LYS A 72 -25.72 8.67 -22.81
C LYS A 72 -24.49 7.85 -22.44
N GLY A 73 -24.17 7.69 -21.17
CA GLY A 73 -23.00 6.95 -20.71
C GLY A 73 -22.97 6.73 -19.20
N VAL A 74 -21.88 6.12 -18.73
CA VAL A 74 -21.63 5.82 -17.32
C VAL A 74 -20.71 6.86 -16.69
N ILE A 75 -20.83 7.04 -15.38
CA ILE A 75 -19.89 7.85 -14.61
C ILE A 75 -18.66 7.01 -14.30
N LYS A 76 -17.48 7.52 -14.63
CA LYS A 76 -16.19 6.88 -14.35
C LYS A 76 -15.49 7.55 -13.18
N MET A 77 -15.20 6.77 -12.14
CA MET A 77 -14.50 7.21 -10.94
C MET A 77 -13.17 6.45 -10.84
N PRO A 78 -12.03 7.09 -11.18
CA PRO A 78 -10.74 6.46 -11.02
C PRO A 78 -10.43 6.31 -9.52
N ILE A 79 -9.96 5.14 -9.13
CA ILE A 79 -9.55 4.81 -7.77
C ILE A 79 -8.12 4.27 -7.78
N ARG A 80 -7.42 4.50 -6.66
CA ARG A 80 -6.18 3.78 -6.35
C ARG A 80 -6.56 2.65 -5.41
N ARG A 81 -6.74 1.45 -5.98
CA ARG A 81 -7.05 0.24 -5.21
C ARG A 81 -5.77 -0.21 -4.50
N THR A 82 -5.91 -0.58 -3.24
CA THR A 82 -4.77 -0.99 -2.42
C THR A 82 -4.98 -2.41 -1.90
N GLU A 83 -3.96 -3.26 -2.00
CA GLU A 83 -4.01 -4.64 -1.50
C GLU A 83 -2.71 -4.99 -0.78
N VAL A 84 -2.81 -5.66 0.35
CA VAL A 84 -1.66 -6.14 1.12
C VAL A 84 -1.62 -7.66 1.09
N LYS A 85 -0.52 -8.21 0.57
CA LYS A 85 -0.21 -9.64 0.66
C LYS A 85 0.90 -9.87 1.67
N SER A 86 0.81 -10.98 2.40
CA SER A 86 1.83 -11.39 3.36
C SER A 86 2.41 -12.75 2.98
N PHE A 87 3.74 -12.87 2.97
CA PHE A 87 4.45 -14.12 2.73
C PHE A 87 5.30 -14.48 3.95
N ALA A 88 5.11 -15.67 4.50
CA ALA A 88 5.88 -16.16 5.63
C ALA A 88 7.23 -16.73 5.17
N LEU A 89 8.31 -16.16 5.71
CA LEU A 89 9.69 -16.54 5.47
C LEU A 89 10.20 -17.34 6.68
N SER A 90 10.67 -18.57 6.45
CA SER A 90 11.17 -19.43 7.52
C SER A 90 12.50 -18.92 8.09
N THR A 91 12.71 -19.20 9.37
CA THR A 91 14.00 -18.97 10.02
C THR A 91 15.13 -19.71 9.28
N GLY A 92 16.35 -19.16 9.31
CA GLY A 92 17.55 -19.80 8.77
C GLY A 92 17.80 -19.57 7.27
N ILE A 93 16.82 -19.07 6.50
CA ILE A 93 17.01 -18.81 5.07
C ILE A 93 17.89 -17.58 4.82
N GLN A 94 18.66 -17.61 3.73
CA GLN A 94 19.48 -16.49 3.26
C GLN A 94 19.05 -15.98 1.88
N SER A 95 18.21 -16.72 1.17
CA SER A 95 17.68 -16.34 -0.14
C SER A 95 16.26 -16.88 -0.23
N VAL A 96 15.35 -16.08 -0.76
CA VAL A 96 13.97 -16.47 -1.05
C VAL A 96 13.54 -15.87 -2.37
N THR A 97 12.94 -16.72 -3.20
CA THR A 97 12.26 -16.31 -4.42
C THR A 97 10.79 -16.67 -4.25
N ILE A 98 9.91 -15.69 -4.36
CA ILE A 98 8.45 -15.83 -4.24
C ILE A 98 7.89 -15.77 -5.66
N PRO A 99 7.73 -16.93 -6.34
CA PRO A 99 7.18 -16.97 -7.68
C PRO A 99 5.70 -16.58 -7.63
N ASN A 100 5.21 -15.97 -8.71
CA ASN A 100 3.78 -15.71 -8.89
C ASN A 100 3.15 -14.90 -7.73
N SER A 101 3.91 -14.00 -7.12
CA SER A 101 3.46 -13.14 -6.02
C SER A 101 2.22 -12.31 -6.43
N PHE A 102 2.15 -11.92 -7.69
CA PHE A 102 0.98 -11.32 -8.33
C PHE A 102 0.74 -11.97 -9.68
N ILE A 103 -0.52 -12.29 -9.97
CA ILE A 103 -0.98 -12.89 -11.23
C ILE A 103 -2.18 -12.07 -11.71
N GLY A 104 -2.22 -11.74 -12.99
CA GLY A 104 -3.30 -10.94 -13.59
C GLY A 104 -2.88 -9.49 -13.73
N GLN A 105 -3.74 -8.55 -13.33
CA GLN A 105 -3.40 -7.12 -13.34
C GLN A 105 -2.17 -6.89 -12.46
N LEU A 106 -1.13 -6.28 -13.03
CA LEU A 106 0.07 -5.92 -12.29
C LEU A 106 -0.16 -4.64 -11.52
N PRO A 107 0.35 -4.55 -10.27
CA PRO A 107 0.31 -3.31 -9.55
C PRO A 107 1.16 -2.24 -10.24
N THR A 108 0.71 -0.99 -10.15
CA THR A 108 1.47 0.18 -10.60
C THR A 108 2.65 0.47 -9.68
N ARG A 109 2.52 0.13 -8.40
CA ARG A 109 3.56 0.30 -7.38
C ARG A 109 3.48 -0.82 -6.35
N ILE A 110 4.62 -1.24 -5.86
CA ILE A 110 4.71 -2.10 -4.67
C ILE A 110 5.58 -1.44 -3.60
N ILE A 111 5.22 -1.68 -2.34
CA ILE A 111 6.02 -1.31 -1.16
C ILE A 111 6.20 -2.59 -0.36
N MET A 112 7.45 -2.96 -0.13
CA MET A 112 7.82 -4.17 0.59
C MET A 112 8.37 -3.82 1.96
N ALA A 113 7.90 -4.53 2.98
CA ALA A 113 8.30 -4.35 4.36
C ALA A 113 8.38 -5.71 5.05
N MET A 114 9.21 -5.84 6.08
CA MET A 114 9.33 -7.08 6.83
C MET A 114 9.12 -6.86 8.31
N VAL A 115 8.40 -7.79 8.92
CA VAL A 115 8.08 -7.74 10.35
C VAL A 115 8.18 -9.15 10.94
N SER A 116 8.55 -9.25 12.21
CA SER A 116 8.53 -10.54 12.93
C SER A 116 7.14 -11.16 12.85
N ASN A 117 7.06 -12.47 12.59
CA ASN A 117 5.77 -13.17 12.53
C ASN A 117 4.98 -13.05 13.84
N THR A 118 5.68 -13.01 14.99
CA THR A 118 5.04 -12.80 16.29
C THR A 118 4.42 -11.41 16.43
N ALA A 119 5.09 -10.36 15.94
CA ALA A 119 4.56 -9.00 15.97
C ALA A 119 3.36 -8.86 15.02
N PHE A 120 3.44 -9.44 13.83
CA PHE A 120 2.34 -9.44 12.84
C PHE A 120 1.04 -10.06 13.39
N ASN A 121 1.14 -11.18 14.12
CA ASN A 121 -0.01 -11.85 14.71
C ASN A 121 -0.55 -11.15 15.98
N GLY A 122 0.17 -10.14 16.48
CA GLY A 122 -0.13 -9.40 17.70
C GLY A 122 0.56 -9.99 18.93
N ASP A 123 1.49 -9.23 19.49
CA ASP A 123 2.13 -9.50 20.77
C ASP A 123 2.34 -8.19 21.52
N PHE A 124 1.93 -8.13 22.79
CA PHE A 124 1.98 -6.90 23.59
C PHE A 124 3.42 -6.35 23.77
N GLY A 125 4.44 -7.19 23.67
CA GLY A 125 5.84 -6.79 23.79
C GLY A 125 6.48 -6.35 22.46
N LYS A 126 5.80 -6.51 21.32
CA LYS A 126 6.36 -6.22 20.00
C LYS A 126 5.50 -5.21 19.23
N ASN A 127 6.18 -4.38 18.44
CA ASN A 127 5.51 -3.42 17.57
C ASN A 127 5.26 -4.04 16.18
N PRO A 128 3.99 -4.18 15.72
CA PRO A 128 3.69 -4.67 14.37
C PRO A 128 4.07 -3.69 13.24
N PHE A 129 4.34 -2.42 13.57
CA PHE A 129 4.77 -1.38 12.62
C PHE A 129 6.28 -1.10 12.70
N ASN A 130 7.05 -1.96 13.38
CA ASN A 130 8.50 -1.90 13.34
C ASN A 130 9.03 -2.75 12.18
N PHE A 131 9.31 -2.08 11.06
CA PHE A 131 9.77 -2.70 9.82
C PHE A 131 11.29 -2.84 9.83
N LYS A 132 11.75 -4.07 10.07
CA LYS A 132 13.17 -4.39 10.19
C LYS A 132 13.79 -4.73 8.85
N HIS A 133 15.05 -4.35 8.66
CA HIS A 133 15.81 -4.67 7.44
C HIS A 133 16.25 -6.13 7.34
N TYR A 134 16.39 -6.86 8.46
CA TYR A 134 16.87 -8.25 8.53
C TYR A 134 18.15 -8.54 7.70
N ASP A 135 19.05 -7.56 7.61
CA ASP A 135 20.28 -7.61 6.81
C ASP A 135 20.04 -7.99 5.33
N ILE A 136 18.96 -7.47 4.69
CA ILE A 136 18.80 -7.60 3.23
C ILE A 136 20.07 -7.12 2.53
N SER A 137 20.53 -7.93 1.57
CA SER A 137 21.66 -7.64 0.69
C SER A 137 21.25 -7.50 -0.78
N TYR A 138 20.05 -7.98 -1.12
CA TYR A 138 19.51 -7.95 -2.47
C TYR A 138 17.99 -7.96 -2.43
N ILE A 139 17.35 -7.08 -3.20
CA ILE A 139 15.90 -7.11 -3.41
C ILE A 139 15.54 -6.58 -4.81
N CYS A 140 14.71 -7.34 -5.53
CA CYS A 140 14.07 -6.91 -6.77
C CYS A 140 12.72 -7.60 -6.99
N ALA A 141 11.92 -7.00 -7.87
CA ALA A 141 10.76 -7.62 -8.49
C ALA A 141 11.08 -7.99 -9.94
N ILE A 142 10.52 -9.09 -10.44
CA ILE A 142 10.82 -9.67 -11.74
C ILE A 142 9.49 -9.88 -12.49
N GLU A 143 9.38 -9.28 -13.67
CA GLU A 143 8.26 -9.48 -14.61
C GLU A 143 8.83 -10.17 -15.85
N GLY A 144 8.57 -11.48 -16.00
CA GLY A 144 9.18 -12.28 -17.07
C GLY A 144 10.70 -12.27 -16.98
N ASN A 145 11.37 -11.61 -17.93
CA ASN A 145 12.84 -11.48 -17.98
C ASN A 145 13.33 -10.09 -17.55
N THR A 146 12.42 -9.21 -17.11
CA THR A 146 12.75 -7.81 -16.75
C THR A 146 12.78 -7.66 -15.24
N MET A 147 13.84 -7.04 -14.71
CA MET A 147 13.97 -6.72 -13.29
C MET A 147 13.56 -5.28 -13.00
N PHE A 148 12.90 -5.09 -11.87
CA PHE A 148 12.48 -3.82 -11.30
C PHE A 148 13.03 -3.69 -9.87
N PRO A 149 13.77 -2.63 -9.56
CA PRO A 149 14.46 -1.74 -10.51
C PRO A 149 15.45 -2.51 -11.41
N SER A 150 15.80 -1.98 -12.59
CA SER A 150 16.71 -2.65 -13.55
C SER A 150 18.07 -3.00 -12.97
N LYS A 151 18.54 -2.20 -12.01
CA LYS A 151 19.61 -2.57 -11.09
C LYS A 151 18.97 -2.88 -9.74
N PRO A 152 18.92 -4.13 -9.28
CA PRO A 152 18.38 -4.51 -7.97
C PRO A 152 18.92 -3.63 -6.85
N PHE A 153 18.14 -3.47 -5.77
CA PHE A 153 18.67 -2.81 -4.57
C PHE A 153 19.64 -3.77 -3.89
N GLN A 154 20.81 -3.24 -3.50
CA GLN A 154 21.83 -3.98 -2.78
C GLN A 154 22.28 -3.19 -1.55
N PRO A 155 21.37 -2.99 -0.56
CA PRO A 155 21.70 -2.19 0.60
C PRO A 155 22.76 -2.88 1.47
N ARG A 156 23.58 -2.06 2.12
CA ARG A 156 24.51 -2.47 3.17
C ARG A 156 24.22 -1.64 4.41
N PHE A 157 23.80 -2.29 5.49
CA PHE A 157 23.37 -1.62 6.73
C PHE A 157 24.50 -1.51 7.77
N ASP A 158 25.62 -2.18 7.53
CA ASP A 158 26.87 -2.06 8.28
C ASP A 158 27.63 -0.77 7.92
N ASP A 159 27.55 -0.34 6.66
CA ASP A 159 28.06 0.95 6.20
C ASP A 159 27.04 2.07 6.40
N SER A 160 27.50 3.20 6.93
CA SER A 160 26.73 4.42 7.18
C SER A 160 25.89 4.89 5.97
N ASN A 161 26.40 4.72 4.76
CA ASN A 161 25.77 5.19 3.52
C ASN A 161 25.29 4.05 2.60
N GLY A 162 25.47 2.79 3.00
CA GLY A 162 25.25 1.64 2.13
C GLY A 162 23.79 1.39 1.73
N TYR A 163 22.83 2.04 2.39
CA TYR A 163 21.39 1.95 2.10
C TYR A 163 20.78 3.23 1.52
N SER A 164 21.60 4.23 1.16
CA SER A 164 21.17 5.54 0.63
C SER A 164 20.23 5.42 -0.57
N ARG A 165 20.50 4.48 -1.48
CA ARG A 165 19.66 4.26 -2.66
C ARG A 165 18.27 3.73 -2.31
N SER A 166 18.19 2.82 -1.33
CA SER A 166 16.92 2.26 -0.87
C SER A 166 16.10 3.30 -0.10
N TYR A 167 16.76 4.14 0.70
CA TYR A 167 16.09 5.28 1.32
C TYR A 167 15.58 6.30 0.29
N MET A 168 16.41 6.65 -0.70
CA MET A 168 16.01 7.59 -1.76
C MET A 168 14.83 7.05 -2.59
N SER A 169 14.71 5.72 -2.77
CA SER A 169 13.60 5.13 -3.52
C SER A 169 12.24 5.40 -2.88
N LEU A 170 12.18 5.62 -1.56
CA LEU A 170 10.95 6.07 -0.91
C LEU A 170 10.48 7.42 -1.44
N PHE A 171 11.37 8.33 -1.79
CA PHE A 171 11.00 9.64 -2.31
C PHE A 171 10.71 9.57 -3.81
N THR A 172 11.57 8.89 -4.58
CA THR A 172 11.41 8.81 -6.05
C THR A 172 10.20 7.97 -6.43
N ASP A 173 10.09 6.77 -5.89
CA ASP A 173 9.13 5.77 -6.38
C ASP A 173 7.74 5.98 -5.79
N LEU A 174 7.65 6.65 -4.61
CA LEU A 174 6.37 7.16 -4.09
C LEU A 174 5.93 8.46 -4.78
N GLY A 175 6.76 9.04 -5.66
CA GLY A 175 6.45 10.29 -6.35
C GLY A 175 6.41 11.51 -5.43
N ARG A 176 7.13 11.47 -4.30
CA ARG A 176 7.25 12.57 -3.32
C ARG A 176 8.48 13.43 -3.55
N CYS A 177 9.44 12.94 -4.34
CA CYS A 177 10.62 13.70 -4.69
C CYS A 177 10.23 15.03 -5.35
N HIS A 178 10.85 16.13 -4.91
CA HIS A 178 10.57 17.49 -5.36
C HIS A 178 9.14 17.99 -5.10
N LYS A 179 8.38 17.36 -4.20
CA LYS A 179 7.10 17.88 -3.68
C LYS A 179 7.30 18.34 -2.24
N ASP A 180 6.51 19.33 -1.81
CA ASP A 180 6.48 19.82 -0.42
C ASP A 180 5.76 18.82 0.53
N GLN A 181 6.05 17.53 0.38
CA GLN A 181 5.41 16.44 1.09
C GLN A 181 6.48 15.49 1.60
N ASP A 182 6.66 15.48 2.91
CA ASP A 182 7.59 14.58 3.59
C ASP A 182 6.94 13.21 3.86
N ILE A 183 7.78 12.19 3.95
CA ILE A 183 7.43 10.83 4.36
C ILE A 183 7.56 10.71 5.90
N ASN A 184 8.20 11.69 6.55
CA ASN A 184 8.41 11.74 8.00
C ASN A 184 9.18 10.51 8.51
N ILE A 185 10.19 10.10 7.74
CA ILE A 185 11.17 9.08 8.09
C ILE A 185 12.53 9.68 7.78
N SER A 186 13.36 9.90 8.79
CA SER A 186 14.74 10.38 8.58
C SER A 186 15.64 9.26 8.06
N PHE A 187 16.79 9.65 7.50
CA PHE A 187 17.79 8.70 7.02
C PHE A 187 18.29 7.75 8.12
N SER A 188 18.46 8.25 9.34
CA SER A 188 18.84 7.44 10.50
C SER A 188 17.72 6.48 10.94
N GLU A 189 16.47 6.93 10.94
CA GLU A 189 15.33 6.09 11.33
C GLU A 189 15.06 4.97 10.33
N TYR A 190 15.38 5.18 9.04
CA TYR A 190 15.14 4.19 8.00
C TYR A 190 15.75 2.82 8.31
N LYS A 191 16.99 2.77 8.81
CA LYS A 191 17.63 1.51 9.23
C LYS A 191 17.11 0.99 10.58
N ASP A 192 16.55 1.87 11.41
CA ASP A 192 16.16 1.61 12.81
C ASP A 192 14.66 1.35 12.96
N GLY A 193 14.10 0.54 12.05
CA GLY A 193 12.70 0.06 12.14
C GLY A 193 11.71 0.69 11.18
N TYR A 194 12.19 1.48 10.22
CA TYR A 194 11.39 2.08 9.15
C TYR A 194 11.87 1.66 7.75
N THR A 195 12.39 0.44 7.63
CA THR A 195 12.94 -0.06 6.37
C THR A 195 11.82 -0.50 5.44
N LEU A 196 11.57 0.31 4.40
CA LEU A 196 10.55 0.11 3.38
C LEU A 196 11.21 0.17 2.00
N PHE A 197 10.84 -0.75 1.10
CA PHE A 197 11.32 -0.74 -0.28
C PHE A 197 10.16 -0.44 -1.22
N ALA A 198 10.08 0.80 -1.70
CA ALA A 198 9.16 1.19 -2.76
C ALA A 198 9.77 0.87 -4.13
N ILE A 199 8.93 0.35 -5.04
CA ILE A 199 9.25 0.13 -6.46
C ILE A 199 8.06 0.62 -7.29
N ASP A 200 8.33 1.57 -8.18
CA ASP A 200 7.41 1.98 -9.24
C ASP A 200 7.54 1.00 -10.42
N LEU A 201 6.42 0.39 -10.82
CA LEU A 201 6.32 -0.57 -11.92
C LEU A 201 5.74 0.06 -13.19
N THR A 202 5.45 1.36 -13.18
CA THR A 202 5.03 2.09 -14.39
C THR A 202 6.22 2.29 -15.34
N PRO A 203 6.03 2.16 -16.66
CA PRO A 203 7.14 2.30 -17.63
C PRO A 203 7.82 3.67 -17.63
N ASP A 204 7.12 4.70 -17.15
CA ASP A 204 7.52 6.11 -17.13
C ASP A 204 7.89 6.60 -15.72
N LEU A 205 7.90 5.71 -14.71
CA LEU A 205 8.18 6.03 -13.31
C LEU A 205 7.28 7.15 -12.76
N SER A 206 6.02 7.11 -13.16
CA SER A 206 5.04 8.12 -12.83
C SER A 206 3.76 7.51 -12.25
N ALA A 207 3.89 6.53 -11.37
CA ALA A 207 2.76 5.98 -10.63
C ALA A 207 1.97 7.06 -9.85
N ASP A 208 2.57 8.22 -9.57
CA ASP A 208 1.90 9.39 -8.98
C ASP A 208 1.61 10.53 -9.98
N GLY A 209 1.88 10.33 -11.28
CA GLY A 209 1.64 11.28 -12.36
C GLY A 209 0.17 11.43 -12.72
N MET A 210 -0.12 12.50 -13.49
CA MET A 210 -1.47 12.87 -13.93
C MET A 210 -1.95 12.07 -15.16
N HIS A 211 -1.05 11.39 -15.87
CA HIS A 211 -1.41 10.54 -16.99
C HIS A 211 -1.56 9.08 -16.53
N GLU A 212 -2.40 8.34 -17.24
CA GLU A 212 -2.71 6.94 -16.92
C GLU A 212 -1.88 6.01 -17.79
N SER A 213 -0.89 5.35 -17.19
CA SER A 213 -0.22 4.22 -17.82
C SER A 213 -1.23 3.07 -18.00
N ILE A 214 -1.13 2.38 -19.13
CA ILE A 214 -2.03 1.26 -19.46
C ILE A 214 -1.89 0.15 -18.40
N SER A 215 -3.01 -0.35 -17.89
CA SER A 215 -3.04 -1.55 -17.03
C SER A 215 -2.42 -2.73 -17.77
N ARG A 216 -1.36 -3.29 -17.19
CA ARG A 216 -0.65 -4.44 -17.75
C ARG A 216 -1.07 -5.71 -17.02
N ASN A 217 -1.24 -6.79 -17.77
CA ASN A 217 -1.44 -8.12 -17.19
C ASN A 217 -0.14 -8.91 -17.28
N GLY A 218 0.19 -9.62 -16.22
CA GLY A 218 1.41 -10.41 -16.17
C GLY A 218 1.55 -11.16 -14.87
N ASN A 219 2.81 -11.46 -14.57
CA ASN A 219 3.21 -12.22 -13.41
C ASN A 219 4.44 -11.56 -12.79
N LEU A 220 4.33 -11.25 -11.49
CA LEU A 220 5.43 -10.67 -10.73
C LEU A 220 6.01 -11.70 -9.77
N THR A 221 7.32 -11.85 -9.81
CA THR A 221 8.12 -12.65 -8.87
C THR A 221 8.96 -11.73 -8.01
N ILE A 222 9.04 -11.98 -6.71
CA ILE A 222 9.87 -11.19 -5.79
C ILE A 222 11.09 -12.02 -5.41
N ASP A 223 12.29 -11.47 -5.56
CA ASP A 223 13.54 -12.14 -5.20
C ASP A 223 14.30 -11.32 -4.14
N ILE A 224 14.61 -11.96 -3.01
CA ILE A 224 15.22 -11.34 -1.84
C ILE A 224 16.38 -12.21 -1.35
N LYS A 225 17.50 -11.56 -1.02
CA LYS A 225 18.64 -12.21 -0.37
C LYS A 225 19.07 -11.42 0.86
N PHE A 226 19.59 -12.14 1.84
CA PHE A 226 20.03 -11.65 3.13
C PHE A 226 21.51 -11.92 3.30
N SER A 227 22.26 -10.99 3.88
CA SER A 227 23.66 -11.19 4.25
C SER A 227 23.84 -12.20 5.38
N LYS A 228 22.81 -12.36 6.22
CA LYS A 228 22.78 -13.32 7.33
C LYS A 228 21.50 -14.15 7.27
N ALA A 229 21.57 -15.36 7.82
CA ALA A 229 20.39 -16.20 7.94
C ALA A 229 19.32 -15.52 8.83
N LEU A 230 18.04 -15.61 8.44
CA LEU A 230 16.96 -15.02 9.22
C LEU A 230 16.95 -15.60 10.65
N PRO A 231 16.97 -14.76 11.69
CA PRO A 231 17.05 -15.22 13.09
C PRO A 231 15.72 -15.73 13.65
N GLU A 232 14.61 -15.39 12.98
CA GLU A 232 13.25 -15.78 13.35
C GLU A 232 12.40 -15.93 12.09
N THR A 233 11.19 -16.46 12.21
CA THR A 233 10.20 -16.43 11.12
C THR A 233 9.74 -14.99 10.89
N VAL A 234 9.82 -14.54 9.65
CA VAL A 234 9.52 -13.15 9.24
C VAL A 234 8.35 -13.14 8.27
N ASN A 235 7.44 -12.18 8.38
CA ASN A 235 6.43 -11.91 7.36
C ASN A 235 6.91 -10.79 6.45
N LEU A 236 7.03 -11.09 5.16
CA LEU A 236 7.16 -10.08 4.10
C LEU A 236 5.76 -9.56 3.77
N LEU A 237 5.53 -8.29 4.05
CA LEU A 237 4.34 -7.56 3.65
C LEU A 237 4.61 -6.86 2.32
N VAL A 238 3.74 -7.08 1.36
CA VAL A 238 3.77 -6.40 0.06
C VAL A 238 2.49 -5.62 -0.09
N TYR A 239 2.59 -4.31 0.11
CA TYR A 239 1.54 -3.35 -0.19
C TYR A 239 1.59 -3.04 -1.68
N SER A 240 0.47 -3.21 -2.36
CA SER A 240 0.37 -3.07 -3.81
C SER A 240 -0.72 -2.06 -4.17
N GLU A 241 -0.38 -1.13 -5.08
CA GLU A 241 -1.30 -0.10 -5.57
C GLU A 241 -1.67 -0.40 -7.03
N TYR A 242 -2.97 -0.41 -7.32
CA TYR A 242 -3.53 -0.58 -8.65
C TYR A 242 -4.30 0.68 -9.04
N ARG A 243 -4.30 0.98 -10.34
CA ARG A 243 -5.20 1.98 -10.90
C ARG A 243 -6.37 1.25 -11.54
N ASN A 244 -7.55 1.52 -11.00
CA ASN A 244 -8.80 0.89 -11.41
C ASN A 244 -9.88 1.97 -11.56
N THR A 245 -10.94 1.65 -12.30
CA THR A 245 -12.08 2.54 -12.47
C THR A 245 -13.35 1.89 -11.96
N ILE A 246 -14.09 2.63 -11.14
CA ILE A 246 -15.47 2.29 -10.79
C ILE A 246 -16.39 3.00 -11.79
N GLU A 247 -17.28 2.24 -12.44
CA GLU A 247 -18.30 2.77 -13.32
C GLU A 247 -19.69 2.71 -12.66
N ILE A 248 -20.46 3.78 -12.77
CA ILE A 248 -21.83 3.87 -12.25
C ILE A 248 -22.79 4.18 -13.40
N ASP A 249 -23.77 3.32 -13.60
CA ASP A 249 -24.78 3.50 -14.65
C ASP A 249 -25.98 4.36 -14.20
N LYS A 250 -26.92 4.56 -15.12
CA LYS A 250 -28.18 5.26 -14.87
C LYS A 250 -28.98 4.66 -13.71
N ASN A 251 -29.00 3.33 -13.60
CA ASN A 251 -29.73 2.58 -12.58
C ASN A 251 -29.01 2.54 -11.23
N ARG A 252 -27.84 3.20 -11.11
CA ARG A 252 -26.94 3.15 -9.95
C ARG A 252 -26.34 1.76 -9.71
N THR A 253 -26.31 0.93 -10.75
CA THR A 253 -25.50 -0.30 -10.78
C THR A 253 -24.03 0.10 -10.82
N ILE A 254 -23.22 -0.57 -10.01
CA ILE A 254 -21.79 -0.31 -9.89
C ILE A 254 -21.04 -1.43 -10.62
N PHE A 255 -20.14 -1.06 -11.52
CA PHE A 255 -19.24 -1.97 -12.23
C PHE A 255 -17.79 -1.65 -11.84
N THR A 256 -16.98 -2.70 -11.72
CA THR A 256 -15.54 -2.61 -11.44
C THR A 256 -14.77 -3.33 -12.53
N ASP A 257 -13.57 -2.86 -12.84
CA ASP A 257 -12.67 -3.45 -13.84
C ASP A 257 -11.70 -4.50 -13.24
N TYR A 258 -11.98 -4.98 -12.03
CA TYR A 258 -11.19 -5.93 -11.25
C TYR A 258 -12.05 -6.94 -10.50
#